data_AF-A0A7Y2JDA5-F1
#
_entry.id   AF-A0A7Y2JDA5-F1
#
_cell.length_a   1.000
_cell.length_b   1.000
_cell.length_c   1.000
_cell.angle_alpha   90.00
_cell.angle_beta   90.00
_cell.angle_gamma   90.00
#
_symmetry.space_group_name_H-M   'P 1'
#
loop_
_entity.id
_entity.type
_entity.pdbx_description
1 polymer ?
#
loop_
_entity_poly.entity_id
_entity_poly.type
_entity_poly.pdbx_seq_one_letter_code
_entity_poly.pdbx_strand_id
1 'polypeptide(L)'
;MKKIDTLFYLYGMDGGGAERHVLYLLQRLDRSRFSPRLFLKTADGPYLKDIPKDVPVERIYRSFAEERRAYTYLKDMRLIGVFARYLNRRPPDL
;
A
#
# COMPACT_ATOMS: atom_id res chain seq x y z
N MET A 1 18.22 6.81 -17.33
CA MET A 1 18.19 7.40 -15.97
C MET A 1 17.54 6.40 -15.02
N LYS A 2 17.98 6.34 -13.75
CA LYS A 2 17.35 5.48 -12.72
C LYS A 2 15.95 6.03 -12.41
N LYS A 3 14.94 5.16 -12.33
CA LYS A 3 13.58 5.55 -11.90
C LYS A 3 13.57 5.82 -10.40
N ILE A 4 12.71 6.72 -9.96
CA ILE A 4 12.44 7.03 -8.54
C ILE A 4 11.47 5.97 -8.03
N ASP A 5 11.90 5.17 -7.05
CA ASP A 5 11.03 4.22 -6.35
C ASP A 5 10.14 4.97 -5.36
N THR A 6 8.82 4.89 -5.54
CA THR A 6 7.84 5.63 -4.72
C THR A 6 6.93 4.67 -3.99
N LEU A 7 6.82 4.80 -2.67
CA LEU A 7 5.96 3.96 -1.85
C LEU A 7 4.76 4.74 -1.32
N PHE A 8 3.57 4.32 -1.74
CA PHE A 8 2.33 4.77 -1.13
C PHE A 8 1.92 3.83 0.00
N TYR A 9 1.56 4.39 1.16
CA TYR A 9 1.01 3.64 2.28
C TYR A 9 -0.43 4.09 2.55
N LEU A 10 -1.36 3.13 2.59
CA LEU A 10 -2.77 3.37 2.91
C LEU A 10 -3.31 2.31 3.87
N TYR A 11 -4.39 2.64 4.57
CA TYR A 11 -5.09 1.67 5.43
C TYR A 11 -5.81 0.60 4.60
N GLY A 12 -6.57 1.02 3.61
CA GLY A 12 -7.33 0.20 2.68
C GLY A 12 -7.70 1.00 1.43
N MET A 13 -8.56 0.44 0.57
CA MET A 13 -9.01 1.06 -0.68
C MET A 13 -10.53 1.29 -0.65
N ASP A 14 -11.04 1.80 0.47
CA ASP A 14 -12.48 1.85 0.84
C ASP A 14 -13.34 2.85 0.07
N GLY A 15 -12.72 3.69 -0.76
CA GLY A 15 -13.45 4.66 -1.58
C GLY A 15 -13.44 6.09 -1.05
N GLY A 16 -12.68 6.37 0.02
CA GLY A 16 -12.49 7.71 0.55
C GLY A 16 -11.69 8.64 -0.36
N GLY A 17 -11.56 9.90 0.08
CA GLY A 17 -10.90 10.94 -0.71
C GLY A 17 -9.40 10.69 -0.90
N ALA A 18 -8.71 10.22 0.13
CA ALA A 18 -7.27 9.97 0.06
C ALA A 18 -6.95 8.80 -0.89
N GLU A 19 -7.71 7.71 -0.77
CA GLU A 19 -7.59 6.51 -1.60
C GLU A 19 -7.83 6.85 -3.07
N ARG A 20 -8.83 7.69 -3.35
CA ARG A 20 -9.13 8.15 -4.72
C ARG A 20 -7.96 8.93 -5.31
N HIS A 21 -7.37 9.85 -4.56
CA HIS A 21 -6.22 10.62 -5.05
C HIS A 21 -5.00 9.74 -5.27
N VAL A 22 -4.69 8.82 -4.35
CA VAL A 22 -3.59 7.87 -4.54
C VAL A 22 -3.85 6.98 -5.75
N LEU A 23 -5.07 6.47 -5.95
CA LEU A 23 -5.42 5.72 -7.15
C LEU A 23 -5.16 6.53 -8.42
N TYR A 24 -5.56 7.81 -8.45
CA TYR A 24 -5.29 8.68 -9.58
C TYR A 24 -3.79 8.88 -9.83
N LEU A 25 -2.99 9.04 -8.77
CA LEU A 25 -1.54 9.11 -8.87
C LEU A 25 -0.98 7.81 -9.43
N LEU A 26 -1.36 6.66 -8.88
CA LEU A 26 -0.93 5.34 -9.37
C LEU A 26 -1.29 5.17 -10.84
N GLN A 27 -2.46 5.60 -11.30
CA GLN A 27 -2.86 5.47 -12.71
C GLN A 27 -2.11 6.41 -13.66
N ARG A 28 -1.64 7.57 -13.19
CA ARG A 28 -1.10 8.64 -14.06
C ARG A 28 0.40 8.91 -13.89
N LEU A 29 1.05 8.35 -12.87
CA LEU A 29 2.47 8.55 -12.63
C LEU A 29 3.29 8.13 -13.86
N ASP A 30 4.20 8.99 -14.31
CA ASP A 30 5.06 8.70 -15.44
C ASP A 30 5.98 7.50 -15.14
N ARG A 31 5.70 6.36 -15.78
CA ARG A 31 6.42 5.09 -15.60
C ARG A 31 7.85 5.12 -16.13
N SER A 32 8.21 6.11 -16.96
CA SER A 32 9.58 6.30 -17.41
C SER A 32 10.46 6.90 -16.30
N ARG A 33 9.84 7.61 -15.35
CA ARG A 33 10.52 8.32 -14.26
C ARG A 33 10.30 7.70 -12.89
N PHE A 34 9.13 7.12 -12.65
CA PHE A 34 8.73 6.57 -11.36
C PHE A 34 8.41 5.08 -11.42
N SER A 35 8.66 4.40 -10.31
CA SER A 35 8.31 3.00 -10.09
C SER A 35 7.42 2.90 -8.84
N PRO A 36 6.11 3.17 -8.97
CA PRO A 36 5.22 3.20 -7.83
C PRO A 36 4.98 1.80 -7.23
N ARG A 37 4.95 1.73 -5.90
CA ARG A 37 4.54 0.58 -5.09
C ARG A 37 3.46 1.01 -4.11
N LEU A 38 2.58 0.07 -3.75
CA LEU A 38 1.52 0.30 -2.78
C LEU A 38 1.65 -0.68 -1.62
N PHE A 39 1.60 -0.16 -0.41
CA PHE A 39 1.51 -0.95 0.81
C PHE A 39 0.20 -0.64 1.52
N LEU A 40 -0.60 -1.69 1.74
CA LEU A 40 -1.89 -1.59 2.39
C LEU A 40 -1.85 -2.22 3.78
N LYS A 41 -2.51 -1.62 4.76
CA LYS A 41 -2.78 -2.34 6.01
C LYS A 41 -3.72 -3.52 5.74
N THR A 42 -4.77 -3.28 4.95
CA THR A 42 -5.80 -4.25 4.55
C THR A 42 -6.04 -4.17 3.04
N ALA A 43 -6.10 -5.32 2.35
CA ALA A 43 -6.41 -5.35 0.92
C ALA A 43 -7.91 -5.54 0.65
N ASP A 44 -8.70 -4.59 1.11
CA ASP A 44 -10.15 -4.52 0.87
C ASP A 44 -10.53 -3.17 0.24
N GLY A 45 -11.75 -3.13 -0.28
CA GLY A 45 -12.41 -1.92 -0.74
C GLY A 45 -12.63 -1.86 -2.27
N PRO A 46 -13.56 -1.02 -2.73
CA PRO A 46 -14.02 -0.99 -4.12
C PRO A 46 -12.92 -0.60 -5.12
N TYR A 47 -11.93 0.18 -4.71
CA TYR A 47 -10.86 0.67 -5.59
C TYR A 47 -9.70 -0.31 -5.75
N LEU A 48 -9.68 -1.44 -5.02
CA LEU A 48 -8.59 -2.42 -5.12
C LEU A 48 -8.44 -2.98 -6.54
N LYS A 49 -9.57 -3.19 -7.23
CA LYS A 49 -9.60 -3.69 -8.61
C LYS A 49 -9.12 -2.68 -9.66
N ASP A 50 -9.13 -1.40 -9.31
CA ASP A 50 -8.78 -0.30 -10.21
C ASP A 50 -7.27 0.03 -10.15
N ILE A 51 -6.53 -0.63 -9.24
CA ILE A 51 -5.08 -0.53 -9.14
C ILE A 51 -4.45 -1.08 -10.42
N PRO A 52 -3.54 -0.33 -11.07
CA PRO A 52 -2.84 -0.80 -12.26
C PRO A 52 -2.05 -2.09 -11.99
N LYS A 53 -2.12 -3.06 -12.92
CA LYS A 53 -1.50 -4.39 -12.77
C LYS A 53 0.02 -4.35 -12.64
N ASP A 54 0.65 -3.27 -13.09
CA ASP A 54 2.09 -3.03 -13.00
C ASP A 54 2.54 -2.52 -11.62
N VAL A 55 1.61 -2.13 -10.74
CA VAL A 55 1.90 -1.63 -9.40
C VAL A 55 1.94 -2.80 -8.42
N PRO A 56 3.10 -3.12 -7.79
CA PRO A 56 3.16 -4.13 -6.75
C PRO A 56 2.37 -3.69 -5.52
N VAL A 57 1.52 -4.58 -5.01
CA VAL A 57 0.72 -4.35 -3.79
C VAL A 57 1.16 -5.33 -2.70
N GLU A 58 1.64 -4.78 -1.60
CA GLU A 58 1.95 -5.54 -0.38
C GLU A 58 0.90 -5.23 0.69
N ARG A 59 0.65 -6.18 1.59
CA ARG A 59 -0.38 -6.03 2.63
C ARG A 59 -0.02 -6.69 3.96
N ILE A 60 -0.61 -6.20 5.05
CA ILE A 60 -0.49 -6.84 6.37
C ILE A 60 -1.62 -7.86 6.59
N TYR A 61 -2.86 -7.45 6.29
CA TYR A 61 -4.06 -8.25 6.43
C TYR A 61 -4.72 -8.42 5.06
N ARG A 62 -5.35 -9.57 4.83
CA ARG A 62 -6.12 -9.86 3.62
C ARG A 62 -7.46 -9.15 3.61
N SER A 63 -8.01 -8.87 4.79
CA SER A 63 -9.28 -8.15 4.93
C SER A 63 -9.44 -7.43 6.27
N PHE A 64 -10.41 -6.52 6.38
CA PHE A 64 -10.89 -5.94 7.63
C PHE A 64 -11.36 -7.01 8.61
N ALA A 65 -11.97 -8.09 8.12
CA ALA A 65 -12.39 -9.19 8.97
C ALA A 65 -11.19 -9.90 9.62
N GLU A 66 -10.10 -10.09 8.87
CA GLU A 66 -8.85 -10.64 9.41
C GLU A 66 -8.22 -9.68 10.42
N GLU A 67 -8.17 -8.38 10.10
CA GLU A 67 -7.63 -7.37 11.01
C GLU A 67 -8.43 -7.31 12.32
N ARG A 68 -9.77 -7.34 12.26
CA ARG A 68 -10.64 -7.28 13.44
C ARG A 68 -10.40 -8.44 14.41
N ARG A 69 -10.05 -9.63 13.89
CA ARG A 69 -9.75 -10.83 14.69
C ARG A 69 -8.41 -10.79 15.40
N ALA A 70 -7.46 -9.97 14.96
CA ALA A 70 -6.20 -9.81 15.67
C ALA A 70 -6.45 -9.11 17.03
N TYR A 71 -5.71 -9.48 18.08
CA TYR A 71 -5.79 -8.78 19.38
C TYR A 71 -5.24 -7.36 19.26
N THR A 72 -5.93 -6.37 19.84
CA THR A 72 -5.66 -4.92 19.67
C THR A 72 -4.19 -4.54 19.83
N TYR A 73 -3.51 -4.97 20.89
CA TYR A 73 -2.09 -4.67 21.12
C TYR A 73 -1.13 -5.32 20.12
N LEU A 74 -1.47 -6.51 19.64
CA LEU A 74 -0.65 -7.20 18.65
C LEU A 74 -0.80 -6.58 17.24
N LYS A 75 -1.89 -5.84 16.97
CA LYS A 75 -2.12 -5.21 15.67
C LYS A 75 -1.06 -4.16 15.37
N ASP A 76 -0.78 -3.30 16.32
CA ASP A 76 0.16 -2.19 16.14
C ASP A 76 1.60 -2.70 16.07
N MET A 77 1.96 -3.68 16.91
CA MET A 77 3.27 -4.34 16.83
C MET A 77 3.47 -5.07 15.50
N ARG A 78 2.43 -5.75 15.00
CA ARG A 78 2.49 -6.42 13.69
C ARG A 78 2.61 -5.42 12.56
N LEU A 79 1.88 -4.31 12.62
CA LEU A 79 2.00 -3.22 11.65
C LEU A 79 3.44 -2.70 11.61
N ILE A 80 3.97 -2.26 12.75
CA ILE A 80 5.33 -1.72 12.85
C ILE A 80 6.35 -2.75 12.37
N GLY A 81 6.28 -3.99 12.87
CA GLY A 81 7.26 -5.03 12.55
C GLY A 81 7.25 -5.45 11.08
N VAL A 82 6.06 -5.62 10.47
CA VAL A 82 5.95 -6.00 9.05
C VAL A 82 6.35 -4.84 8.16
N PHE A 83 5.88 -3.63 8.46
CA PHE A 83 6.20 -2.44 7.68
C PHE A 83 7.69 -2.08 7.76
N ALA A 84 8.28 -2.09 8.96
CA ALA A 84 9.72 -1.85 9.13
C ALA A 84 10.56 -2.91 8.38
N ARG A 85 10.16 -4.19 8.44
CA ARG A 85 10.82 -5.26 7.68
C ARG A 85 10.70 -5.04 6.18
N TYR A 86 9.55 -4.56 5.70
CA TYR A 86 9.35 -4.25 4.29
C TYR A 86 10.24 -3.09 3.85
N LEU A 87 10.28 -1.99 4.61
CA LEU A 87 11.14 -0.84 4.34
C LEU A 87 12.62 -1.22 4.36
N ASN A 88 13.07 -2.00 5.34
CA ASN A 88 14.47 -2.45 5.42
C ASN A 88 14.88 -3.35 4.25
N ARG A 89 13.94 -4.09 3.66
CA ARG A 89 14.20 -4.92 2.48
C ARG A 89 14.19 -4.14 1.17
N ARG A 90 13.37 -3.09 1.09
CA ARG A 90 13.14 -2.30 -0.13
C ARG A 90 12.89 -0.83 0.24
N PRO A 91 13.92 -0.08 0.64
CA PRO A 91 13.77 1.32 1.01
C PRO A 91 13.36 2.11 -0.24
N PRO A 92 12.24 2.86 -0.21
CA PRO A 92 11.85 3.70 -1.32
C PRO A 92 12.75 4.93 -1.42
N ASP A 93 12.85 5.50 -2.62
CA ASP A 93 13.47 6.82 -2.82
C ASP A 93 12.52 7.95 -2.35
N LEU A 94 11.20 7.71 -2.41
CA LEU A 94 10.12 8.61 -1.97
C LEU A 94 8.99 7.88 -1.23
#